data_AF-A0A8H4W5E3-F1
#
_entry.id   AF-A0A8H4W5E3-F1
#
_cell.length_a   1.000
_cell.length_b   1.000
_cell.length_c   1.000
_cell.angle_alpha   90.00
_cell.angle_beta   90.00
_cell.angle_gamma   90.00
#
_symmetry.space_group_name_H-M   'P 1'
#
loop_
_entity.id
_entity.type
_entity.pdbx_description
1 polymer ?
#
loop_
_entity_poly.entity_id
_entity_poly.type
_entity_poly.pdbx_seq_one_letter_code
_entity_poly.pdbx_strand_id
1 'polypeptide(L)'
;MPSTGVKIVDGSPARLEISIFLRDVVPPRALQFLRFVKVVIPPFNGVYLCSPTTGPEPALQDWKETIELIKETLNLPLLTLSVFMTDHIVCYEPSEDFRTTMTKEQGLLILKMILNGTLTDGSNRTTCTKANLAVRKEYGDLTTAERDDYVASVKCLMKAPSKLDSTAYPGAKSRYDDFVVVHMNMTPSVHGTANFLHWHRYYVWAYEVALRTECGYKGYQPYWNWGKYADPTTSPIFNGDAHSMGGNGESVKHAGYRLGGANIMVPAGKGGGCVRTGPFANTTVNLGPLAPSVDTSLKIPKNPRSDGFGYNPRCLRRDVSDYFTSRYLRPADIASHITAAKDIGAFQDTLQGDTTKAFCLHTSGHYTIWGDPGGDFFVSPAEPVFWLHHGQVDRHWWIWQNQDPAKRVQQYMGGTSMMNPNSKAGKIDDVQILSVTAPAISQGGLPSSSLVSSMAGPFCYIYQ
;
A
#
# COMPACT_ATOMS: atom_id res chain seq x y z
N MET A 1 -44.07 -15.36 18.05
CA MET A 1 -43.31 -15.68 19.28
C MET A 1 -42.98 -14.36 19.97
N PRO A 2 -43.13 -14.22 21.30
CA PRO A 2 -42.81 -12.96 21.96
C PRO A 2 -41.30 -12.74 21.87
N SER A 3 -40.91 -11.58 21.35
CA SER A 3 -39.54 -11.10 21.43
C SER A 3 -39.18 -10.90 22.90
N THR A 4 -38.26 -11.71 23.44
CA THR A 4 -37.56 -11.38 24.68
C THR A 4 -36.66 -10.19 24.39
N GLY A 5 -37.24 -8.99 24.39
CA GLY A 5 -36.51 -7.74 24.26
C GLY A 5 -35.55 -7.64 25.43
N VAL A 6 -34.25 -7.72 25.14
CA VAL A 6 -33.22 -7.38 26.11
C VAL A 6 -33.43 -5.90 26.44
N LYS A 7 -33.85 -5.60 27.67
CA LYS A 7 -33.97 -4.23 28.16
C LYS A 7 -32.56 -3.64 28.22
N ILE A 8 -32.29 -2.66 27.38
CA ILE A 8 -31.10 -1.82 27.48
C ILE A 8 -31.26 -0.95 28.73
N VAL A 9 -30.27 -0.94 29.61
CA VAL A 9 -30.28 -0.14 30.84
C VAL A 9 -29.55 1.18 30.58
N ASP A 10 -30.18 2.31 30.91
CA ASP A 10 -29.57 3.63 30.76
C ASP A 10 -28.59 3.90 31.92
N GLY A 11 -27.31 4.07 31.57
CA GLY A 11 -26.22 4.27 32.53
C GLY A 11 -25.72 2.97 33.18
N SER A 12 -24.44 2.94 33.56
CA SER A 12 -23.87 1.87 34.37
C SER A 12 -24.20 2.08 35.86
N PRO A 13 -24.42 1.01 36.63
CA PRO A 13 -24.57 1.11 38.08
C PRO A 13 -23.24 1.52 38.73
N ALA A 14 -23.26 2.09 39.94
CA ALA A 14 -22.01 2.42 40.65
C ALA A 14 -21.14 1.19 41.00
N ARG A 15 -21.74 0.00 41.07
CA ARG A 15 -21.09 -1.30 41.32
C ARG A 15 -21.75 -2.36 40.46
N LEU A 16 -20.96 -3.26 39.87
CA LEU A 16 -21.50 -4.40 39.12
C LEU A 16 -22.15 -5.41 40.07
N GLU A 17 -23.18 -6.14 39.62
CA GLU A 17 -23.83 -7.16 40.48
C GLU A 17 -22.84 -8.24 40.92
N ILE A 18 -21.86 -8.55 40.07
CA ILE A 18 -20.79 -9.50 40.40
C ILE A 18 -19.86 -8.96 41.49
N SER A 19 -19.58 -7.65 41.50
CA SER A 19 -18.78 -7.04 42.57
C SER A 19 -19.50 -7.14 43.91
N ILE A 20 -20.80 -6.85 43.91
CA ILE A 20 -21.67 -6.98 45.09
C ILE A 20 -21.71 -8.43 45.55
N PHE A 21 -21.92 -9.37 44.63
CA PHE A 21 -21.97 -10.80 44.97
C PHE A 21 -20.68 -11.29 45.63
N LEU A 22 -19.53 -10.97 45.05
CA LEU A 22 -18.24 -11.47 45.53
C LEU A 22 -17.77 -10.78 46.82
N ARG A 23 -18.12 -9.51 47.05
CA ARG A 23 -17.67 -8.76 48.23
C ARG A 23 -18.66 -8.80 49.40
N ASP A 24 -19.95 -8.77 49.10
CA ASP A 24 -20.98 -8.49 50.10
C ASP A 24 -21.85 -9.71 50.40
N VAL A 25 -21.96 -10.65 49.45
CA VAL A 25 -22.83 -11.84 49.58
C VAL A 25 -22.04 -13.08 49.94
N VAL A 26 -20.92 -13.35 49.27
CA VAL A 26 -20.10 -14.53 49.52
C VAL A 26 -19.20 -14.28 50.74
N PRO A 27 -19.30 -15.10 51.82
CA PRO A 27 -18.38 -14.97 52.95
C PRO A 27 -16.93 -15.14 52.50
N PRO A 28 -15.96 -14.35 53.00
CA PRO A 28 -14.57 -14.40 52.52
C PRO A 28 -13.95 -15.79 52.57
N ARG A 29 -14.23 -16.58 53.63
CA ARG A 29 -13.73 -17.96 53.76
C ARG A 29 -14.33 -18.93 52.74
N ALA A 30 -15.47 -18.58 52.14
CA ALA A 30 -16.16 -19.37 51.14
C ALA A 30 -15.63 -19.16 49.71
N LEU A 31 -14.93 -18.03 49.46
CA LEU A 31 -14.41 -17.67 48.13
C LEU A 31 -13.48 -18.74 47.54
N GLN A 32 -12.62 -19.36 48.37
CA GLN A 32 -11.70 -20.43 47.95
C GLN A 32 -12.42 -21.72 47.49
N PHE A 33 -13.69 -21.88 47.85
CA PHE A 33 -14.50 -23.05 47.50
C PHE A 33 -15.35 -22.82 46.25
N LEU A 34 -15.33 -21.62 45.67
CA LEU A 34 -15.96 -21.38 44.38
C LEU A 34 -15.28 -22.27 43.32
N ARG A 35 -16.11 -22.94 42.52
CA ARG A 35 -15.69 -23.82 41.42
C ARG A 35 -16.24 -23.38 40.08
N PHE A 36 -17.42 -22.77 40.08
CA PHE A 36 -18.08 -22.28 38.89
C PHE A 36 -18.68 -20.91 39.20
N VAL A 37 -18.25 -19.89 38.47
CA VAL A 37 -18.83 -18.55 38.54
C VAL A 37 -19.25 -18.17 37.13
N LYS A 38 -20.55 -17.91 36.96
CA LYS A 38 -21.10 -17.41 35.70
C LYS A 38 -21.53 -15.97 35.89
N VAL A 39 -20.89 -15.08 35.16
CA VAL A 39 -21.17 -13.64 35.18
C VAL A 39 -21.94 -13.30 33.92
N VAL A 40 -23.06 -12.61 34.05
CA VAL A 40 -23.84 -12.11 32.92
C VAL A 40 -23.96 -10.60 33.08
N ILE A 41 -23.37 -9.86 32.14
CA ILE A 41 -23.39 -8.40 32.12
C ILE A 41 -24.36 -7.97 30.99
N PRO A 42 -25.46 -7.28 31.31
CA PRO A 42 -26.44 -6.81 30.32
C PRO A 42 -25.88 -5.68 29.43
N PRO A 43 -26.54 -5.34 28.32
CA PRO A 43 -26.12 -4.21 27.49
C PRO A 43 -26.49 -2.88 28.16
N PHE A 44 -25.50 -2.01 28.34
CA PHE A 44 -25.66 -0.64 28.82
C PHE A 44 -25.66 0.34 27.65
N ASN A 45 -26.41 1.45 27.76
CA ASN A 45 -26.45 2.52 26.76
C ASN A 45 -25.31 3.53 27.00
N GLY A 46 -24.41 3.77 26.03
CA GLY A 46 -23.36 4.81 26.10
C GLY A 46 -21.95 4.37 25.67
N VAL A 47 -20.95 5.26 25.72
CA VAL A 47 -19.52 4.93 25.53
C VAL A 47 -18.92 4.65 26.91
N TYR A 48 -19.19 3.46 27.45
CA TYR A 48 -19.06 3.18 28.89
C TYR A 48 -17.69 2.63 29.36
N LEU A 49 -16.84 2.14 28.45
CA LEU A 49 -15.53 1.56 28.83
C LEU A 49 -14.33 2.36 28.31
N CYS A 50 -14.52 3.39 27.48
CA CYS A 50 -13.43 4.04 26.71
C CYS A 50 -13.57 5.55 26.51
N SER A 51 -14.17 6.28 27.45
CA SER A 51 -14.21 7.75 27.35
C SER A 51 -12.90 8.36 27.89
N PRO A 52 -12.06 9.01 27.05
CA PRO A 52 -10.86 9.70 27.50
C PRO A 52 -11.18 10.97 28.30
N THR A 53 -12.44 11.41 28.29
CA THR A 53 -12.87 12.73 28.77
C THR A 53 -13.64 12.70 30.10
N THR A 54 -14.08 11.53 30.57
CA THR A 54 -14.95 11.42 31.77
C THR A 54 -14.30 10.75 32.99
N GLY A 55 -13.01 10.43 32.95
CA GLY A 55 -12.32 9.73 34.05
C GLY A 55 -12.72 8.25 34.15
N PRO A 56 -12.11 7.47 35.07
CA PRO A 56 -12.41 6.06 35.24
C PRO A 56 -13.86 5.87 35.68
N GLU A 57 -14.60 5.07 34.94
CA GLU A 57 -16.01 4.76 35.18
C GLU A 57 -16.17 4.05 36.54
N PRO A 58 -17.14 4.44 37.40
CA PRO A 58 -17.25 3.93 38.77
C PRO A 58 -17.43 2.41 38.88
N ALA A 59 -18.22 1.78 38.00
CA ALA A 59 -18.44 0.33 38.04
C ALA A 59 -17.16 -0.45 37.71
N LEU A 60 -16.40 0.03 36.72
CA LEU A 60 -15.12 -0.54 36.32
C LEU A 60 -14.07 -0.38 37.42
N GLN A 61 -14.06 0.79 38.07
CA GLN A 61 -13.16 1.03 39.21
C GLN A 61 -13.50 0.11 40.38
N ASP A 62 -14.79 -0.01 40.75
CA ASP A 62 -15.25 -0.95 41.77
C ASP A 62 -14.94 -2.41 41.41
N TRP A 63 -15.03 -2.78 40.13
CA TRP A 63 -14.66 -4.11 39.67
C TRP A 63 -13.16 -4.40 39.84
N LYS A 64 -12.30 -3.46 39.44
CA LYS A 64 -10.84 -3.57 39.65
C LYS A 64 -10.51 -3.73 41.13
N GLU A 65 -11.11 -2.91 41.99
CA GLU A 65 -10.96 -3.00 43.44
C GLU A 65 -11.47 -4.34 43.99
N THR A 66 -12.58 -4.85 43.45
CA THR A 66 -13.12 -6.16 43.84
C THR A 66 -12.15 -7.29 43.52
N ILE A 67 -11.58 -7.30 42.31
CA ILE A 67 -10.61 -8.32 41.91
C ILE A 67 -9.36 -8.25 42.79
N GLU A 68 -8.83 -7.05 43.02
CA GLU A 68 -7.66 -6.88 43.90
C GLU A 68 -7.92 -7.40 45.32
N LEU A 69 -9.12 -7.18 45.85
CA LEU A 69 -9.50 -7.65 47.18
C LEU A 69 -9.60 -9.18 47.28
N ILE A 70 -10.12 -9.84 46.25
CA ILE A 70 -10.46 -11.28 46.33
C ILE A 70 -9.45 -12.21 45.63
N LYS A 71 -8.53 -11.67 44.80
CA LYS A 71 -7.63 -12.48 43.95
C LYS A 71 -6.81 -13.50 44.73
N GLU A 72 -6.39 -13.17 45.95
CA GLU A 72 -5.58 -14.06 46.80
C GLU A 72 -6.42 -15.10 47.54
N THR A 73 -7.74 -14.90 47.60
CA THR A 73 -8.67 -15.81 48.31
C THR A 73 -9.31 -16.82 47.36
N LEU A 74 -9.29 -16.57 46.05
CA LEU A 74 -9.82 -17.49 45.04
C LEU A 74 -8.84 -18.61 44.75
N ASN A 75 -9.35 -19.85 44.68
CA ASN A 75 -8.57 -20.99 44.19
C ASN A 75 -8.61 -21.03 42.66
N LEU A 76 -7.82 -20.16 42.01
CA LEU A 76 -7.83 -19.97 40.56
C LEU A 76 -7.64 -21.28 39.76
N PRO A 77 -6.75 -22.22 40.14
CA PRO A 77 -6.59 -23.49 39.42
C PRO A 77 -7.86 -24.37 39.38
N LEU A 78 -8.78 -24.20 40.33
CA LEU A 78 -10.03 -24.99 40.43
C LEU A 78 -11.28 -24.18 40.11
N LEU A 79 -11.14 -22.92 39.70
CA LEU A 79 -12.24 -22.01 39.40
C LEU A 79 -12.47 -21.94 37.89
N THR A 80 -13.66 -22.35 37.47
CA THR A 80 -14.18 -22.10 36.11
C THR A 80 -14.98 -20.81 36.11
N LEU A 81 -14.52 -19.81 35.37
CA LEU A 81 -15.21 -18.53 35.19
C LEU A 81 -15.81 -18.48 33.78
N SER A 82 -17.10 -18.18 33.67
CA SER A 82 -17.77 -17.91 32.40
C SER A 82 -18.38 -16.52 32.41
N VAL A 83 -17.86 -15.63 31.58
CA VAL A 83 -18.35 -14.25 31.46
C VAL A 83 -19.13 -14.10 30.16
N PHE A 84 -20.39 -13.70 30.27
CA PHE A 84 -21.26 -13.38 29.15
C PHE A 84 -21.52 -11.88 29.17
N MET A 85 -20.97 -11.17 28.20
CA MET A 85 -21.17 -9.73 28.05
C MET A 85 -21.89 -9.49 26.73
N THR A 86 -23.10 -8.94 26.80
CA THR A 86 -23.84 -8.51 25.61
C THR A 86 -23.48 -7.06 25.36
N ASP A 87 -22.49 -6.83 24.50
CA ASP A 87 -21.96 -5.50 24.22
C ASP A 87 -22.27 -5.09 22.77
N HIS A 88 -22.62 -3.82 22.57
CA HIS A 88 -22.75 -3.16 21.27
C HIS A 88 -21.88 -1.89 21.19
N ILE A 89 -20.57 -1.95 21.48
CA ILE A 89 -19.50 -0.98 21.20
C ILE A 89 -18.11 -1.62 21.48
N VAL A 90 -17.26 -1.63 20.47
CA VAL A 90 -15.84 -2.02 20.60
C VAL A 90 -15.07 -0.88 21.24
N CYS A 91 -14.45 -1.18 22.36
CA CYS A 91 -13.66 -0.26 23.13
C CYS A 91 -12.23 -0.17 22.57
N TYR A 92 -11.93 0.91 21.82
CA TYR A 92 -10.64 1.15 21.20
C TYR A 92 -9.83 2.18 22.00
N GLU A 93 -8.98 1.72 22.91
CA GLU A 93 -7.78 2.47 23.25
C GLU A 93 -6.62 1.96 22.39
N PRO A 94 -5.98 2.81 21.56
CA PRO A 94 -4.78 2.42 20.84
C PRO A 94 -3.61 2.43 21.81
N SER A 95 -3.50 1.39 22.65
CA SER A 95 -2.26 1.12 23.38
C SER A 95 -1.13 0.98 22.36
N GLU A 96 0.06 1.48 22.70
CA GLU A 96 1.21 1.42 21.79
C GLU A 96 1.57 -0.02 21.39
N ASP A 97 1.24 -1.00 22.24
CA ASP A 97 1.47 -2.44 22.01
C ASP A 97 0.53 -3.08 20.98
N PHE A 98 -0.69 -2.57 20.81
CA PHE A 98 -1.66 -3.13 19.85
C PHE A 98 -1.24 -2.88 18.38
N ARG A 99 -0.29 -1.96 18.15
CA ARG A 99 0.16 -1.52 16.82
C ARG A 99 1.15 -2.48 16.15
N THR A 100 1.55 -3.55 16.85
CA THR A 100 2.45 -4.58 16.30
C THR A 100 1.70 -5.77 15.68
N THR A 101 0.41 -5.95 15.98
CA THR A 101 -0.39 -7.13 15.56
C THR A 101 -1.83 -6.77 15.16
N MET A 102 -1.99 -5.84 14.22
CA MET A 102 -3.32 -5.53 13.67
C MET A 102 -3.78 -6.59 12.65
N THR A 103 -4.95 -7.20 12.88
CA THR A 103 -5.56 -8.13 11.91
C THR A 103 -6.19 -7.38 10.73
N LYS A 104 -6.49 -8.12 9.65
CA LYS A 104 -7.19 -7.57 8.47
C LYS A 104 -8.54 -6.95 8.83
N GLU A 105 -9.30 -7.61 9.70
CA GLU A 105 -10.63 -7.17 10.13
C GLU A 105 -10.56 -5.87 10.92
N GLN A 106 -9.55 -5.74 11.78
CA GLN A 106 -9.29 -4.52 12.54
C GLN A 106 -8.89 -3.36 11.63
N GLY A 107 -8.02 -3.60 10.64
CA GLY A 107 -7.68 -2.60 9.62
C GLY A 107 -8.90 -2.14 8.81
N LEU A 108 -9.77 -3.08 8.40
CA LEU A 108 -11.03 -2.75 7.72
C LEU A 108 -11.98 -1.93 8.58
N LEU A 109 -11.99 -2.14 9.90
CA LEU A 109 -12.79 -1.33 10.82
C LEU A 109 -12.26 0.10 10.91
N ILE A 110 -10.94 0.29 11.01
CA ILE A 110 -10.32 1.62 11.00
C ILE A 110 -10.75 2.40 9.75
N LEU A 111 -10.72 1.78 8.57
CA LEU A 111 -11.16 2.41 7.33
C LEU A 111 -12.65 2.78 7.36
N LYS A 112 -13.51 1.90 7.90
CA LYS A 112 -14.93 2.19 8.08
C LYS A 112 -15.15 3.37 9.04
N MET A 113 -14.38 3.47 10.11
CA MET A 113 -14.42 4.58 11.06
C MET A 113 -13.99 5.89 10.40
N ILE A 114 -12.94 5.86 9.59
CA ILE A 114 -12.48 7.01 8.81
C ILE A 114 -13.56 7.47 7.81
N LEU A 115 -14.16 6.53 7.07
CA LEU A 115 -15.24 6.84 6.12
C LEU A 115 -16.50 7.38 6.78
N ASN A 116 -16.80 6.93 7.99
CA ASN A 116 -17.94 7.40 8.78
C ASN A 116 -17.65 8.70 9.54
N GLY A 117 -16.42 9.22 9.50
CA GLY A 117 -16.01 10.40 10.25
C GLY A 117 -15.84 10.19 11.75
N THR A 118 -15.88 8.94 12.25
CA THR A 118 -15.67 8.64 13.68
C THR A 118 -14.17 8.54 14.04
N LEU A 119 -13.29 8.44 13.04
CA LEU A 119 -11.84 8.59 13.18
C LEU A 119 -11.34 9.60 12.16
N THR A 120 -10.56 10.58 12.59
CA THR A 120 -9.98 11.58 11.69
C THR A 120 -8.60 11.14 11.19
N ASP A 121 -8.33 11.42 9.92
CA ASP A 121 -6.99 11.38 9.31
C ASP A 121 -6.54 12.77 8.86
N GLY A 122 -7.20 13.82 9.35
CA GLY A 122 -6.96 15.22 8.98
C GLY A 122 -7.46 15.63 7.59
N SER A 123 -8.03 14.71 6.80
CA SER A 123 -8.48 15.01 5.44
C SER A 123 -9.95 15.42 5.41
N ASN A 124 -10.28 16.40 4.56
CA ASN A 124 -11.68 16.75 4.28
C ASN A 124 -12.27 15.79 3.21
N ARG A 125 -13.36 15.10 3.55
CA ARG A 125 -14.05 14.15 2.66
C ARG A 125 -15.34 14.74 2.15
N THR A 126 -15.36 15.14 0.88
CA THR A 126 -16.55 15.72 0.25
C THR A 126 -17.19 14.78 -0.78
N THR A 127 -16.40 13.92 -1.42
CA THR A 127 -16.85 13.10 -2.58
C THR A 127 -16.77 11.60 -2.34
N CYS A 128 -15.95 11.13 -1.40
CA CYS A 128 -15.78 9.71 -1.14
C CYS A 128 -16.81 9.18 -0.14
N THR A 129 -17.51 8.13 -0.53
CA THR A 129 -18.59 7.49 0.25
C THR A 129 -18.44 5.98 0.18
N LYS A 130 -19.16 5.25 1.04
CA LYS A 130 -19.22 3.77 0.94
C LYS A 130 -19.76 3.28 -0.40
N ALA A 131 -20.61 4.06 -1.07
CA ALA A 131 -21.27 3.66 -2.30
C ALA A 131 -20.36 3.73 -3.54
N ASN A 132 -19.39 4.64 -3.55
CA ASN A 132 -18.43 4.82 -4.64
C ASN A 132 -16.99 4.44 -4.27
N LEU A 133 -16.79 3.81 -3.09
CA LEU A 133 -15.49 3.33 -2.65
C LEU A 133 -15.00 2.19 -3.54
N ALA A 134 -13.90 2.43 -4.24
CA ALA A 134 -13.23 1.43 -5.05
C ALA A 134 -12.35 0.50 -4.21
N VAL A 135 -12.17 -0.73 -4.69
CA VAL A 135 -11.24 -1.70 -4.09
C VAL A 135 -10.19 -2.08 -5.12
N ARG A 136 -8.94 -1.73 -4.84
CA ARG A 136 -7.77 -2.19 -5.60
C ARG A 136 -7.35 -3.56 -5.10
N LYS A 137 -7.15 -4.50 -6.03
CA LYS A 137 -6.91 -5.92 -5.74
C LYS A 137 -5.52 -6.35 -6.21
N GLU A 138 -5.02 -7.41 -5.60
CA GLU A 138 -3.80 -8.06 -6.08
C GLU A 138 -4.09 -8.67 -7.46
N TYR A 139 -3.15 -8.57 -8.41
CA TYR A 139 -3.38 -9.00 -9.79
C TYR A 139 -3.76 -10.49 -9.91
N GLY A 140 -3.15 -11.35 -9.10
CA GLY A 140 -3.47 -12.78 -9.06
C GLY A 140 -4.80 -13.11 -8.37
N ASP A 141 -5.39 -12.17 -7.63
CA ASP A 141 -6.75 -12.30 -7.07
C ASP A 141 -7.84 -11.78 -8.03
N LEU A 142 -7.45 -11.20 -9.16
CA LEU A 142 -8.38 -10.87 -10.23
C LEU A 142 -8.87 -12.12 -10.95
N THR A 143 -10.16 -12.15 -11.24
CA THR A 143 -10.73 -13.10 -12.19
C THR A 143 -10.05 -12.96 -13.56
N THR A 144 -10.10 -14.01 -14.36
CA THR A 144 -9.57 -13.99 -15.73
C THR A 144 -10.15 -12.84 -16.55
N ALA A 145 -11.46 -12.60 -16.46
CA ALA A 145 -12.13 -11.50 -17.16
C ALA A 145 -11.64 -10.12 -16.69
N GLU A 146 -11.40 -9.92 -15.38
CA GLU A 146 -10.83 -8.67 -14.87
C GLU A 146 -9.39 -8.46 -15.37
N ARG A 147 -8.59 -9.53 -15.48
CA ARG A 147 -7.24 -9.48 -16.06
C ARG A 147 -7.27 -9.13 -17.54
N ASP A 148 -8.15 -9.76 -18.30
CA ASP A 148 -8.34 -9.48 -19.72
C ASP A 148 -8.77 -8.04 -19.98
N ASP A 149 -9.72 -7.51 -19.20
CA ASP A 149 -10.16 -6.11 -19.29
C ASP A 149 -9.02 -5.12 -18.99
N TYR A 150 -8.21 -5.40 -17.96
CA TYR A 150 -7.03 -4.59 -17.64
C TYR A 150 -6.01 -4.62 -18.77
N VAL A 151 -5.61 -5.81 -19.23
CA VAL A 151 -4.64 -6.00 -20.32
C VAL A 151 -5.10 -5.32 -21.60
N ALA A 152 -6.37 -5.49 -21.98
CA ALA A 152 -6.94 -4.85 -23.16
C ALA A 152 -6.87 -3.31 -23.05
N SER A 153 -7.15 -2.77 -21.87
CA SER A 153 -7.09 -1.32 -21.60
C SER A 153 -5.67 -0.77 -21.66
N VAL A 154 -4.67 -1.50 -21.11
CA VAL A 154 -3.25 -1.11 -21.24
C VAL A 154 -2.84 -1.07 -22.70
N LYS A 155 -3.16 -2.12 -23.48
CA LYS A 155 -2.84 -2.19 -24.90
C LYS A 155 -3.55 -1.12 -25.72
N CYS A 156 -4.75 -0.70 -25.31
CA CYS A 156 -5.43 0.45 -25.89
C CYS A 156 -4.62 1.75 -25.70
N LEU A 157 -4.10 2.04 -24.50
CA LEU A 157 -3.23 3.21 -24.29
C LEU A 157 -1.91 3.12 -25.08
N MET A 158 -1.34 1.92 -25.23
CA MET A 158 -0.15 1.70 -26.06
C MET A 158 -0.40 1.90 -27.56
N LYS A 159 -1.67 1.89 -28.00
CA LYS A 159 -2.06 2.11 -29.39
C LYS A 159 -2.56 3.54 -29.66
N ALA A 160 -3.22 4.15 -28.68
CA ALA A 160 -3.74 5.51 -28.79
C ALA A 160 -2.58 6.51 -29.02
N PRO A 161 -2.74 7.54 -29.86
CA PRO A 161 -1.65 8.46 -30.21
C PRO A 161 -1.21 9.33 -29.03
N SER A 162 0.09 9.61 -28.95
CA SER A 162 0.66 10.55 -27.98
C SER A 162 0.01 11.94 -28.07
N LYS A 163 -0.14 12.61 -26.91
CA LYS A 163 -0.61 14.01 -26.77
C LYS A 163 0.55 15.01 -26.60
N LEU A 164 1.79 14.54 -26.56
CA LEU A 164 2.97 15.38 -26.41
C LEU A 164 3.38 16.03 -27.74
N ASP A 165 4.16 17.11 -27.64
CA ASP A 165 4.77 17.72 -28.81
C ASP A 165 5.76 16.75 -29.48
N SER A 166 5.50 16.40 -30.73
CA SER A 166 6.28 15.39 -31.47
C SER A 166 7.69 15.85 -31.85
N THR A 167 7.97 17.16 -31.79
CA THR A 167 9.29 17.72 -32.07
C THR A 167 10.18 17.62 -30.82
N ALA A 168 9.63 17.93 -29.65
CA ALA A 168 10.28 17.81 -28.36
C ALA A 168 10.47 16.34 -27.95
N TYR A 169 9.46 15.49 -28.20
CA TYR A 169 9.42 14.10 -27.76
C TYR A 169 9.21 13.14 -28.95
N PRO A 170 10.13 13.06 -29.91
CA PRO A 170 9.94 12.30 -31.15
C PRO A 170 9.78 10.79 -30.90
N GLY A 171 10.26 10.26 -29.77
CA GLY A 171 10.07 8.87 -29.36
C GLY A 171 8.71 8.57 -28.72
N ALA A 172 7.94 9.57 -28.29
CA ALA A 172 6.60 9.35 -27.77
C ALA A 172 5.64 9.07 -28.94
N LYS A 173 5.22 7.82 -29.11
CA LYS A 173 4.30 7.40 -30.18
C LYS A 173 2.90 7.14 -29.68
N SER A 174 2.75 6.81 -28.40
CA SER A 174 1.50 6.42 -27.79
C SER A 174 1.11 7.24 -26.57
N ARG A 175 -0.17 7.17 -26.17
CA ARG A 175 -0.66 7.70 -24.89
C ARG A 175 0.09 7.08 -23.71
N TYR A 176 0.47 5.82 -23.84
CA TYR A 176 1.30 5.15 -22.86
C TYR A 176 2.70 5.79 -22.75
N ASP A 177 3.32 6.14 -23.89
CA ASP A 177 4.62 6.82 -23.91
C ASP A 177 4.57 8.22 -23.25
N ASP A 178 3.41 8.88 -23.24
CA ASP A 178 3.26 10.18 -22.55
C ASP A 178 3.51 10.05 -21.05
N PHE A 179 3.06 8.96 -20.43
CA PHE A 179 3.36 8.65 -19.03
C PHE A 179 4.86 8.44 -18.85
N VAL A 180 5.50 7.66 -19.73
CA VAL A 180 6.95 7.42 -19.69
C VAL A 180 7.74 8.73 -19.74
N VAL A 181 7.41 9.63 -20.68
CA VAL A 181 8.09 10.93 -20.79
C VAL A 181 7.87 11.79 -19.54
N VAL A 182 6.63 11.84 -19.02
CA VAL A 182 6.34 12.61 -17.81
C VAL A 182 7.17 12.11 -16.64
N HIS A 183 7.29 10.79 -16.46
CA HIS A 183 8.16 10.23 -15.44
C HIS A 183 9.63 10.59 -15.67
N MET A 184 10.16 10.42 -16.89
CA MET A 184 11.55 10.77 -17.22
C MET A 184 11.87 12.23 -16.88
N ASN A 185 10.97 13.17 -17.21
CA ASN A 185 11.14 14.59 -16.89
C ASN A 185 11.08 14.85 -15.37
N MET A 186 10.17 14.18 -14.67
CA MET A 186 9.92 14.42 -13.26
C MET A 186 10.89 13.69 -12.33
N THR A 187 11.61 12.66 -12.82
CA THR A 187 12.50 11.79 -12.03
C THR A 187 13.34 12.55 -10.99
N PRO A 188 14.06 13.65 -11.32
CA PRO A 188 14.91 14.36 -10.35
C PRO A 188 14.14 15.04 -9.19
N SER A 189 12.84 15.23 -9.33
CA SER A 189 11.98 15.90 -8.34
C SER A 189 11.07 14.93 -7.57
N VAL A 190 10.95 13.68 -8.00
CA VAL A 190 9.97 12.71 -7.47
C VAL A 190 10.59 11.43 -6.90
N HIS A 191 11.92 11.32 -6.84
CA HIS A 191 12.62 10.21 -6.20
C HIS A 191 13.63 10.73 -5.17
N GLY A 192 13.68 10.09 -3.99
CA GLY A 192 14.51 10.58 -2.88
C GLY A 192 14.12 12.00 -2.43
N THR A 193 12.84 12.34 -2.55
CA THR A 193 12.27 13.66 -2.25
C THR A 193 10.98 13.51 -1.45
N ALA A 194 10.49 14.61 -0.87
CA ALA A 194 9.19 14.67 -0.21
C ALA A 194 8.01 14.35 -1.14
N ASN A 195 8.21 14.52 -2.44
CA ASN A 195 7.18 14.30 -3.45
C ASN A 195 6.95 12.81 -3.74
N PHE A 196 7.89 11.92 -3.42
CA PHE A 196 7.91 10.55 -3.95
C PHE A 196 6.58 9.80 -3.82
N LEU A 197 6.08 9.63 -2.59
CA LEU A 197 4.87 8.85 -2.33
C LEU A 197 3.62 9.54 -2.91
N HIS A 198 3.53 10.86 -2.73
CA HIS A 198 2.41 11.69 -3.16
C HIS A 198 2.28 11.73 -4.69
N TRP A 199 3.40 11.97 -5.38
CA TRP A 199 3.46 12.03 -6.83
C TRP A 199 3.18 10.67 -7.46
N HIS A 200 3.78 9.58 -6.95
CA HIS A 200 3.52 8.24 -7.50
C HIS A 200 2.09 7.76 -7.25
N ARG A 201 1.48 8.08 -6.10
CA ARG A 201 0.04 7.85 -5.88
C ARG A 201 -0.79 8.57 -6.93
N TYR A 202 -0.52 9.85 -7.17
CA TYR A 202 -1.22 10.64 -8.17
C TYR A 202 -1.00 10.13 -9.59
N TYR A 203 0.23 9.73 -9.92
CA TYR A 203 0.63 9.18 -11.21
C TYR A 203 -0.07 7.86 -11.53
N VAL A 204 -0.11 6.93 -10.57
CA VAL A 204 -0.83 5.66 -10.70
C VAL A 204 -2.34 5.89 -10.83
N TRP A 205 -2.91 6.83 -10.07
CA TRP A 205 -4.32 7.19 -10.20
C TRP A 205 -4.63 7.83 -11.56
N ALA A 206 -3.78 8.72 -12.06
CA ALA A 206 -3.95 9.33 -13.37
C ALA A 206 -3.93 8.29 -14.49
N TYR A 207 -3.03 7.29 -14.39
CA TYR A 207 -3.00 6.14 -15.29
C TYR A 207 -4.29 5.32 -15.22
N GLU A 208 -4.78 5.01 -14.02
CA GLU A 208 -6.08 4.34 -13.82
C GLU A 208 -7.23 5.12 -14.46
N VAL A 209 -7.28 6.45 -14.27
CA VAL A 209 -8.29 7.31 -14.89
C VAL A 209 -8.19 7.27 -16.41
N ALA A 210 -6.99 7.29 -16.99
CA ALA A 210 -6.81 7.17 -18.43
C ALA A 210 -7.30 5.81 -18.96
N LEU A 211 -6.99 4.70 -18.28
CA LEU A 211 -7.53 3.38 -18.63
C LEU A 211 -9.05 3.37 -18.64
N ARG A 212 -9.68 3.95 -17.61
CA ARG A 212 -11.14 3.95 -17.44
C ARG A 212 -11.85 4.88 -18.43
N THR A 213 -11.30 6.07 -18.67
CA THR A 213 -11.96 7.12 -19.45
C THR A 213 -11.59 7.13 -20.93
N GLU A 214 -10.37 6.74 -21.30
CA GLU A 214 -9.90 6.69 -22.69
C GLU A 214 -10.03 5.28 -23.30
N CYS A 215 -9.97 4.23 -22.47
CA CYS A 215 -9.96 2.84 -22.94
C CYS A 215 -11.11 1.97 -22.39
N GLY A 216 -12.01 2.54 -21.59
CA GLY A 216 -13.23 1.88 -21.15
C GLY A 216 -13.06 0.85 -20.03
N TYR A 217 -11.89 0.77 -19.39
CA TYR A 217 -11.60 -0.15 -18.28
C TYR A 217 -12.67 -0.07 -17.18
N LYS A 218 -13.16 -1.22 -16.72
CA LYS A 218 -14.20 -1.28 -15.68
C LYS A 218 -13.65 -1.45 -14.28
N GLY A 219 -12.48 -2.08 -14.16
CA GLY A 219 -11.79 -2.31 -12.88
C GLY A 219 -11.02 -1.09 -12.37
N TYR A 220 -10.32 -1.28 -11.25
CA TYR A 220 -9.43 -0.29 -10.63
C TYR A 220 -8.00 -0.83 -10.63
N GLN A 221 -7.01 0.04 -10.44
CA GLN A 221 -5.61 -0.33 -10.60
C GLN A 221 -5.24 -1.56 -9.76
N PRO A 222 -4.80 -2.67 -10.37
CA PRO A 222 -4.28 -3.80 -9.63
C PRO A 222 -2.87 -3.52 -9.09
N TYR A 223 -2.49 -4.25 -8.05
CA TYR A 223 -1.15 -4.21 -7.48
C TYR A 223 -0.48 -5.59 -7.51
N TRP A 224 0.85 -5.59 -7.42
CA TRP A 224 1.66 -6.79 -7.29
C TRP A 224 2.14 -6.97 -5.86
N ASN A 225 1.57 -7.93 -5.12
CA ASN A 225 2.07 -8.24 -3.78
C ASN A 225 3.42 -8.98 -3.87
N TRP A 226 4.51 -8.27 -3.62
CA TRP A 226 5.88 -8.80 -3.75
C TRP A 226 6.11 -10.10 -2.96
N GLY A 227 5.53 -10.20 -1.77
CA GLY A 227 5.73 -11.34 -0.87
C GLY A 227 4.78 -12.52 -1.13
N LYS A 228 3.86 -12.44 -2.10
CA LYS A 228 2.85 -13.48 -2.34
C LYS A 228 3.40 -14.69 -3.09
N TYR A 229 4.31 -14.45 -4.03
CA TYR A 229 4.91 -15.50 -4.86
C TYR A 229 6.42 -15.49 -4.64
N ALA A 230 6.96 -16.56 -4.02
CA ALA A 230 8.39 -16.66 -3.75
C ALA A 230 9.21 -16.65 -5.06
N ASP A 231 8.78 -17.44 -6.05
CA ASP A 231 9.23 -17.35 -7.43
C ASP A 231 8.23 -16.49 -8.23
N PRO A 232 8.58 -15.25 -8.63
CA PRO A 232 7.69 -14.36 -9.36
C PRO A 232 7.25 -14.94 -10.71
N THR A 233 8.03 -15.82 -11.34
CA THR A 233 7.67 -16.44 -12.62
C THR A 233 6.45 -17.38 -12.52
N THR A 234 6.10 -17.82 -11.31
CA THR A 234 4.88 -18.61 -11.04
C THR A 234 3.64 -17.76 -10.84
N SER A 235 3.79 -16.44 -10.70
CA SER A 235 2.66 -15.53 -10.50
C SER A 235 1.84 -15.38 -11.79
N PRO A 236 0.52 -15.08 -11.68
CA PRO A 236 -0.30 -14.70 -12.82
C PRO A 236 0.22 -13.48 -13.59
N ILE A 237 1.13 -12.69 -13.02
CA ILE A 237 1.74 -11.52 -13.66
C ILE A 237 2.76 -11.96 -14.72
N PHE A 238 3.61 -12.96 -14.40
CA PHE A 238 4.80 -13.31 -15.19
C PHE A 238 4.79 -14.72 -15.78
N ASN A 239 3.72 -15.49 -15.59
CA ASN A 239 3.62 -16.88 -16.08
C ASN A 239 3.53 -16.98 -17.63
N GLY A 240 3.34 -15.87 -18.34
CA GLY A 240 3.29 -15.82 -19.80
C GLY A 240 2.01 -16.37 -20.43
N ASP A 241 0.98 -16.64 -19.64
CA ASP A 241 -0.33 -17.05 -20.17
C ASP A 241 -1.07 -15.88 -20.86
N ALA A 242 -2.23 -16.18 -21.45
CA ALA A 242 -3.04 -15.20 -22.19
C ALA A 242 -3.63 -14.07 -21.31
N HIS A 243 -3.60 -14.23 -19.98
CA HIS A 243 -4.21 -13.36 -18.99
C HIS A 243 -3.15 -12.72 -18.08
N SER A 244 -1.88 -12.78 -18.49
CA SER A 244 -0.73 -12.28 -17.76
C SER A 244 -0.30 -10.90 -18.24
N MET A 245 0.69 -10.32 -17.56
CA MET A 245 1.42 -9.15 -18.05
C MET A 245 2.56 -9.53 -18.99
N GLY A 246 2.50 -10.71 -19.62
CA GLY A 246 3.57 -11.31 -20.42
C GLY A 246 4.48 -12.22 -19.59
N GLY A 247 5.32 -12.98 -20.26
CA GLY A 247 6.27 -13.88 -19.60
C GLY A 247 7.56 -13.20 -19.15
N ASN A 248 8.54 -14.03 -18.81
CA ASN A 248 9.94 -13.64 -18.77
C ASN A 248 10.49 -13.37 -20.18
N GLY A 249 11.67 -12.76 -20.28
CA GLY A 249 12.40 -12.65 -21.52
C GLY A 249 12.92 -14.01 -22.00
N GLU A 250 13.18 -14.13 -23.30
CA GLU A 250 13.97 -15.23 -23.86
C GLU A 250 15.27 -15.41 -23.07
N SER A 251 15.66 -16.66 -22.84
CA SER A 251 16.89 -16.95 -22.09
C SER A 251 18.11 -16.54 -22.92
N VAL A 252 18.91 -15.62 -22.38
CA VAL A 252 20.16 -15.16 -22.97
C VAL A 252 21.26 -15.30 -21.92
N LYS A 253 22.44 -15.77 -22.32
CA LYS A 253 23.58 -15.84 -21.41
C LYS A 253 24.13 -14.43 -21.14
N HIS A 254 24.14 -14.00 -19.89
CA HIS A 254 24.78 -12.77 -19.44
C HIS A 254 25.33 -12.92 -18.01
N ALA A 255 26.16 -11.97 -17.56
CA ALA A 255 26.86 -12.05 -16.28
C ALA A 255 26.03 -11.53 -15.09
N GLY A 256 24.89 -10.91 -15.36
CA GLY A 256 24.16 -10.09 -14.40
C GLY A 256 24.72 -8.66 -14.36
N TYR A 257 24.52 -7.94 -13.25
CA TYR A 257 25.00 -6.55 -13.14
C TYR A 257 25.20 -6.15 -11.68
N ARG A 258 26.06 -5.17 -11.44
CA ARG A 258 26.23 -4.61 -10.10
C ARG A 258 25.24 -3.47 -9.86
N LEU A 259 24.41 -3.63 -8.84
CA LEU A 259 23.31 -2.72 -8.52
C LEU A 259 23.46 -2.09 -7.14
N GLY A 260 22.78 -0.95 -6.97
CA GLY A 260 22.58 -0.26 -5.70
C GLY A 260 23.81 0.44 -5.13
N GLY A 261 23.62 1.19 -4.04
CA GLY A 261 24.70 1.89 -3.35
C GLY A 261 25.78 0.96 -2.76
N ALA A 262 25.42 -0.30 -2.53
CA ALA A 262 26.32 -1.36 -2.08
C ALA A 262 27.15 -2.00 -3.22
N ASN A 263 26.90 -1.66 -4.49
CA ASN A 263 27.55 -2.22 -5.67
C ASN A 263 27.51 -3.77 -5.68
N ILE A 264 26.38 -4.35 -5.28
CA ILE A 264 26.20 -5.81 -5.14
C ILE A 264 26.03 -6.43 -6.53
N MET A 265 26.79 -7.48 -6.82
CA MET A 265 26.61 -8.27 -8.04
C MET A 265 25.33 -9.08 -7.93
N VAL A 266 24.30 -8.67 -8.67
CA VAL A 266 23.07 -9.42 -8.82
C VAL A 266 23.25 -10.40 -9.98
N PRO A 267 23.07 -11.71 -9.75
CA PRO A 267 23.28 -12.71 -10.79
C PRO A 267 22.25 -12.55 -11.91
N ALA A 268 22.62 -13.03 -13.10
CA ALA A 268 21.67 -13.18 -14.19
C ALA A 268 20.49 -14.08 -13.76
N GLY A 269 19.28 -13.66 -14.12
CA GLY A 269 18.09 -14.47 -14.03
C GLY A 269 18.02 -15.48 -15.18
N LYS A 270 16.81 -15.97 -15.43
CA LYS A 270 16.54 -16.99 -16.46
C LYS A 270 16.19 -16.38 -17.83
N GLY A 271 16.11 -15.05 -17.93
CA GLY A 271 15.69 -14.31 -19.12
C GLY A 271 16.84 -13.50 -19.73
N GLY A 272 16.63 -12.19 -19.85
CA GLY A 272 17.57 -11.22 -20.43
C GLY A 272 17.22 -10.78 -21.85
N GLY A 273 16.53 -11.63 -22.60
CA GLY A 273 16.06 -11.38 -23.97
C GLY A 273 14.68 -10.73 -24.06
N CYS A 274 14.11 -10.73 -25.27
CA CYS A 274 12.78 -10.18 -25.53
C CYS A 274 11.69 -11.03 -24.87
N VAL A 275 10.64 -10.41 -24.36
CA VAL A 275 9.42 -11.12 -23.95
C VAL A 275 8.72 -11.66 -25.19
N ARG A 276 8.38 -12.96 -25.22
CA ARG A 276 7.74 -13.62 -26.38
C ARG A 276 6.41 -14.28 -26.09
N THR A 277 6.00 -14.33 -24.83
CA THR A 277 4.76 -14.97 -24.39
C THR A 277 3.83 -13.98 -23.72
N GLY A 278 2.54 -14.32 -23.72
CA GLY A 278 1.47 -13.49 -23.18
C GLY A 278 1.15 -12.23 -24.00
N PRO A 279 0.21 -11.41 -23.53
CA PRO A 279 -0.36 -10.29 -24.29
C PRO A 279 0.62 -9.19 -24.72
N PHE A 280 1.77 -9.11 -24.05
CA PHE A 280 2.80 -8.09 -24.23
C PHE A 280 4.03 -8.58 -25.03
N ALA A 281 4.01 -9.79 -25.60
CA ALA A 281 5.10 -10.36 -26.40
C ALA A 281 5.60 -9.48 -27.57
N ASN A 282 4.71 -8.69 -28.18
CA ASN A 282 5.04 -7.81 -29.32
C ASN A 282 5.08 -6.34 -28.92
N THR A 283 5.29 -6.05 -27.63
CA THR A 283 5.40 -4.68 -27.13
C THR A 283 6.67 -4.04 -27.66
N THR A 284 6.53 -2.85 -28.24
CA THR A 284 7.64 -2.02 -28.67
C THR A 284 7.89 -0.94 -27.63
N VAL A 285 9.11 -0.88 -27.12
CA VAL A 285 9.61 0.18 -26.25
C VAL A 285 10.21 1.25 -27.16
N ASN A 286 9.67 2.48 -27.13
CA ASN A 286 10.06 3.55 -28.06
C ASN A 286 11.07 4.54 -27.49
N LEU A 287 11.09 4.71 -26.16
CA LEU A 287 11.87 5.71 -25.44
C LEU A 287 13.09 5.07 -24.75
N GLY A 288 14.03 5.90 -24.32
CA GLY A 288 15.25 5.45 -23.66
C GLY A 288 16.13 4.56 -24.55
N PRO A 289 17.06 3.79 -23.97
CA PRO A 289 17.44 3.84 -22.55
C PRO A 289 18.18 5.15 -22.21
N LEU A 290 18.20 5.53 -20.94
CA LEU A 290 18.91 6.68 -20.39
C LEU A 290 19.96 6.26 -19.35
N ALA A 291 19.61 5.36 -18.44
CA ALA A 291 20.51 4.82 -17.43
C ALA A 291 20.30 3.29 -17.27
N PRO A 292 20.59 2.49 -18.33
CA PRO A 292 20.34 1.06 -18.29
C PRO A 292 21.32 0.36 -17.34
N SER A 293 20.80 -0.41 -16.38
CA SER A 293 21.60 -1.20 -15.45
C SER A 293 21.53 -2.70 -15.80
N VAL A 294 21.90 -3.03 -17.02
CA VAL A 294 21.93 -4.40 -17.55
C VAL A 294 23.32 -4.72 -18.11
N ASP A 295 23.62 -6.02 -18.26
CA ASP A 295 24.87 -6.45 -18.88
C ASP A 295 25.00 -5.89 -20.30
N THR A 296 26.11 -5.20 -20.57
CA THR A 296 26.45 -4.64 -21.89
C THR A 296 26.48 -5.69 -23.00
N SER A 297 26.70 -6.97 -22.67
CA SER A 297 26.65 -8.09 -23.63
C SER A 297 25.26 -8.26 -24.27
N LEU A 298 24.20 -7.76 -23.64
CA LEU A 298 22.83 -7.76 -24.18
C LEU A 298 22.65 -6.75 -25.34
N LYS A 299 23.63 -5.86 -25.58
CA LYS A 299 23.67 -4.93 -26.71
C LYS A 299 22.36 -4.14 -26.89
N ILE A 300 21.86 -3.56 -25.81
CA ILE A 300 20.69 -2.67 -25.86
C ILE A 300 21.04 -1.45 -26.76
N PRO A 301 20.27 -1.17 -27.82
CA PRO A 301 20.52 -0.01 -28.66
C PRO A 301 20.48 1.29 -27.86
N LYS A 302 21.52 2.10 -27.97
CA LYS A 302 21.56 3.44 -27.37
C LYS A 302 20.50 4.33 -28.02
N ASN A 303 19.87 5.21 -27.24
CA ASN A 303 18.95 6.19 -27.80
C ASN A 303 19.70 7.17 -28.73
N PRO A 304 19.13 7.57 -29.88
CA PRO A 304 19.75 8.56 -30.77
C PRO A 304 19.86 9.96 -30.16
N ARG A 305 19.14 10.24 -29.07
CA ARG A 305 19.26 11.48 -28.29
C ARG A 305 19.76 11.16 -26.88
N SER A 306 20.65 12.00 -26.37
CA SER A 306 21.22 11.85 -25.02
C SER A 306 20.20 12.08 -23.89
N ASP A 307 19.08 12.73 -24.19
CA ASP A 307 17.96 12.92 -23.26
C ASP A 307 17.01 11.71 -23.18
N GLY A 308 17.21 10.69 -24.03
CA GLY A 308 16.37 9.50 -24.08
C GLY A 308 15.02 9.70 -24.78
N PHE A 309 14.70 10.89 -25.30
CA PHE A 309 13.43 11.19 -25.97
C PHE A 309 13.42 10.87 -27.46
N GLY A 310 14.54 10.40 -28.01
CA GLY A 310 14.64 9.97 -29.40
C GLY A 310 13.81 8.72 -29.65
N TYR A 311 13.31 8.57 -30.88
CA TYR A 311 12.62 7.35 -31.29
C TYR A 311 13.61 6.19 -31.42
N ASN A 312 13.52 5.23 -30.51
CA ASN A 312 14.41 4.06 -30.39
C ASN A 312 13.61 2.75 -30.21
N PRO A 313 12.82 2.34 -31.22
CA PRO A 313 11.94 1.19 -31.11
C PRO A 313 12.73 -0.11 -30.94
N ARG A 314 12.40 -0.87 -29.89
CA ARG A 314 12.98 -2.19 -29.59
C ARG A 314 11.99 -3.05 -28.81
N CYS A 315 12.25 -4.36 -28.71
CA CYS A 315 11.39 -5.26 -27.96
C CYS A 315 11.45 -4.95 -26.45
N LEU A 316 10.34 -5.21 -25.76
CA LEU A 316 10.35 -5.33 -24.30
C LEU A 316 11.22 -6.50 -23.86
N ARG A 317 12.16 -6.30 -22.94
CA ARG A 317 13.03 -7.33 -22.37
C ARG A 317 12.86 -7.44 -20.87
N ARG A 318 12.90 -8.66 -20.34
CA ARG A 318 12.83 -8.92 -18.91
C ARG A 318 13.86 -9.96 -18.51
N ASP A 319 14.32 -9.86 -17.27
CA ASP A 319 15.12 -10.89 -16.63
C ASP A 319 14.55 -11.20 -15.25
N VAL A 320 13.32 -11.70 -15.26
CA VAL A 320 12.56 -11.96 -14.04
C VAL A 320 13.29 -13.00 -13.20
N SER A 321 13.59 -12.65 -11.96
CA SER A 321 14.31 -13.52 -11.03
C SER A 321 13.74 -13.47 -9.61
N ASP A 322 13.89 -14.57 -8.89
CA ASP A 322 13.52 -14.69 -7.47
C ASP A 322 14.58 -14.07 -6.53
N TYR A 323 15.64 -13.44 -7.07
CA TYR A 323 16.77 -12.98 -6.28
C TYR A 323 16.34 -12.02 -5.17
N PHE A 324 15.48 -11.06 -5.53
CA PHE A 324 14.99 -10.03 -4.62
C PHE A 324 13.78 -10.49 -3.80
N THR A 325 12.85 -11.26 -4.39
CA THR A 325 11.67 -11.78 -3.67
C THR A 325 12.05 -12.73 -2.54
N SER A 326 13.13 -13.49 -2.72
CA SER A 326 13.66 -14.40 -1.70
C SER A 326 14.53 -13.75 -0.61
N ARG A 327 14.97 -12.49 -0.79
CA ARG A 327 15.97 -11.85 0.09
C ARG A 327 15.55 -10.53 0.71
N TYR A 328 14.82 -9.71 -0.05
CA TYR A 328 14.52 -8.33 0.31
C TYR A 328 13.03 -8.00 0.28
N LEU A 329 12.21 -8.79 -0.41
CA LEU A 329 10.75 -8.59 -0.48
C LEU A 329 9.94 -9.69 0.21
N ARG A 330 10.52 -10.39 1.21
CA ARG A 330 9.77 -11.41 1.94
C ARG A 330 8.68 -10.74 2.78
N PRO A 331 7.60 -11.45 3.12
CA PRO A 331 6.57 -10.91 4.00
C PRO A 331 7.12 -10.31 5.31
N ALA A 332 8.16 -10.91 5.88
CA ALA A 332 8.84 -10.39 7.08
C ALA A 332 9.57 -9.06 6.83
N ASP A 333 10.23 -8.88 5.68
CA ASP A 333 10.93 -7.64 5.32
C ASP A 333 9.91 -6.50 5.13
N ILE A 334 8.80 -6.80 4.44
CA ILE A 334 7.70 -5.87 4.20
C ILE A 334 7.06 -5.45 5.53
N ALA A 335 6.71 -6.42 6.39
CA ALA A 335 6.10 -6.14 7.68
C ALA A 335 7.04 -5.33 8.59
N SER A 336 8.31 -5.71 8.66
CA SER A 336 9.35 -5.00 9.43
C SER A 336 9.47 -3.53 8.99
N HIS A 337 9.46 -3.26 7.69
CA HIS A 337 9.52 -1.89 7.19
C HIS A 337 8.30 -1.05 7.61
N ILE A 338 7.10 -1.64 7.62
CA ILE A 338 5.87 -0.93 8.05
C ILE A 338 5.94 -0.57 9.54
N THR A 339 6.44 -1.46 10.38
CA THR A 339 6.41 -1.25 11.83
C THR A 339 7.62 -0.45 12.34
N ALA A 340 8.76 -0.47 11.65
CA ALA A 340 9.97 0.20 12.09
C ALA A 340 9.98 1.72 11.85
N ALA A 341 9.32 2.21 10.79
CA ALA A 341 9.38 3.62 10.42
C ALA A 341 8.46 4.50 11.30
N LYS A 342 9.05 5.48 11.99
CA LYS A 342 8.37 6.34 12.96
C LYS A 342 7.59 7.51 12.33
N ASP A 343 8.09 8.01 11.21
CA ASP A 343 7.52 9.13 10.45
C ASP A 343 7.69 8.87 8.94
N ILE A 344 7.07 9.73 8.13
CA ILE A 344 7.08 9.60 6.66
C ILE A 344 8.47 9.79 6.07
N GLY A 345 9.33 10.60 6.70
CA GLY A 345 10.70 10.82 6.26
C GLY A 345 11.49 9.51 6.33
N ALA A 346 11.53 8.90 7.52
CA ALA A 346 12.15 7.60 7.70
C ALA A 346 11.52 6.53 6.78
N PHE A 347 10.19 6.50 6.68
CA PHE A 347 9.48 5.52 5.85
C PHE A 347 9.85 5.62 4.36
N GLN A 348 9.78 6.80 3.77
CA GLN A 348 10.06 6.98 2.34
C GLN A 348 11.55 6.84 2.01
N ASP A 349 12.42 7.25 2.94
CA ASP A 349 13.87 7.20 2.74
C ASP A 349 14.35 5.75 2.78
N THR A 350 13.87 4.93 3.71
CA THR A 350 14.22 3.49 3.73
C THR A 350 13.50 2.68 2.66
N LEU A 351 12.39 3.18 2.13
CA LEU A 351 11.66 2.54 1.04
C LEU A 351 12.40 2.66 -0.30
N GLN A 352 13.16 3.74 -0.50
CA GLN A 352 13.89 4.05 -1.75
C GLN A 352 15.41 3.97 -1.63
N GLY A 353 15.95 4.13 -0.41
CA GLY A 353 17.38 4.20 -0.16
C GLY A 353 18.00 2.82 0.09
N ASP A 354 18.82 2.35 -0.84
CA ASP A 354 19.68 1.20 -0.59
C ASP A 354 20.68 1.52 0.51
N THR A 355 20.97 0.53 1.35
CA THR A 355 22.09 0.60 2.30
C THR A 355 23.36 0.09 1.63
N THR A 356 24.50 0.19 2.32
CA THR A 356 25.77 -0.42 1.86
C THR A 356 25.76 -1.95 1.89
N LYS A 357 24.67 -2.59 2.37
CA LYS A 357 24.58 -4.05 2.53
C LYS A 357 23.30 -4.69 1.98
N ALA A 358 22.27 -3.90 1.69
CA ALA A 358 20.95 -4.40 1.33
C ALA A 358 20.21 -3.40 0.43
N PHE A 359 19.41 -3.94 -0.48
CA PHE A 359 18.52 -3.18 -1.34
C PHE A 359 17.24 -2.79 -0.59
N CYS A 360 16.68 -1.62 -0.92
CA CYS A 360 15.37 -1.20 -0.42
C CYS A 360 14.24 -1.93 -1.16
N LEU A 361 13.01 -1.83 -0.63
CA LEU A 361 11.84 -2.53 -1.20
C LEU A 361 11.48 -1.99 -2.59
N HIS A 362 11.58 -0.68 -2.83
CA HIS A 362 11.26 -0.07 -4.12
C HIS A 362 12.22 -0.53 -5.21
N THR A 363 13.53 -0.38 -4.98
CA THR A 363 14.61 -0.89 -5.84
C THR A 363 14.43 -2.38 -6.13
N SER A 364 14.18 -3.18 -5.09
CA SER A 364 14.01 -4.62 -5.21
C SER A 364 12.83 -4.98 -6.11
N GLY A 365 11.70 -4.26 -6.02
CA GLY A 365 10.54 -4.50 -6.88
C GLY A 365 10.83 -4.26 -8.36
N HIS A 366 11.49 -3.16 -8.70
CA HIS A 366 11.91 -2.88 -10.09
C HIS A 366 12.86 -3.94 -10.63
N TYR A 367 13.91 -4.27 -9.88
CA TYR A 367 14.95 -5.20 -10.32
C TYR A 367 14.58 -6.68 -10.19
N THR A 368 13.43 -7.03 -9.61
CA THR A 368 12.81 -8.34 -9.83
C THR A 368 12.35 -8.53 -11.27
N ILE A 369 11.85 -7.48 -11.93
CA ILE A 369 11.42 -7.52 -13.34
C ILE A 369 12.63 -7.41 -14.26
N TRP A 370 13.47 -6.40 -13.94
CA TRP A 370 14.73 -6.07 -14.60
C TRP A 370 14.63 -5.94 -16.13
N GLY A 371 15.73 -6.19 -16.84
CA GLY A 371 15.78 -6.08 -18.30
C GLY A 371 15.67 -4.64 -18.81
N ASP A 372 15.02 -4.45 -19.95
CA ASP A 372 14.88 -3.17 -20.63
C ASP A 372 13.41 -2.97 -21.03
N PRO A 373 12.72 -1.99 -20.43
CA PRO A 373 13.24 -0.85 -19.67
C PRO A 373 13.17 -1.02 -18.13
N GLY A 374 12.80 -2.20 -17.61
CA GLY A 374 12.63 -2.41 -16.16
C GLY A 374 13.89 -2.17 -15.33
N GLY A 375 15.08 -2.33 -15.94
CA GLY A 375 16.37 -1.98 -15.36
C GLY A 375 16.86 -0.56 -15.66
N ASP A 376 15.98 0.35 -16.09
CA ASP A 376 16.34 1.75 -16.32
C ASP A 376 15.52 2.65 -15.39
N PHE A 377 16.20 3.33 -14.47
CA PHE A 377 15.56 4.14 -13.44
C PHE A 377 14.59 5.20 -14.00
N PHE A 378 14.94 5.85 -15.11
CA PHE A 378 14.13 6.92 -15.70
C PHE A 378 12.99 6.37 -16.55
N VAL A 379 13.25 5.27 -17.25
CA VAL A 379 12.39 4.71 -18.31
C VAL A 379 11.54 3.55 -17.80
N SER A 380 11.66 3.18 -16.52
CA SER A 380 10.93 2.07 -15.90
C SER A 380 9.42 2.03 -16.16
N PRO A 381 8.65 3.12 -16.31
CA PRO A 381 7.23 3.03 -16.65
C PRO A 381 6.93 2.46 -18.04
N ALA A 382 7.92 2.42 -18.93
CA ALA A 382 7.77 1.76 -20.23
C ALA A 382 7.63 0.23 -20.09
N GLU A 383 7.91 -0.33 -18.91
CA GLU A 383 7.59 -1.71 -18.53
C GLU A 383 6.15 -1.76 -17.96
N PRO A 384 5.22 -2.51 -18.60
CA PRO A 384 3.80 -2.58 -18.18
C PRO A 384 3.53 -2.99 -16.73
N VAL A 385 4.44 -3.72 -16.09
CA VAL A 385 4.32 -4.16 -14.70
C VAL A 385 4.69 -3.05 -13.70
N PHE A 386 5.29 -1.94 -14.15
CA PHE A 386 5.55 -0.75 -13.32
C PHE A 386 4.32 -0.32 -12.52
N TRP A 387 3.16 -0.30 -13.16
CA TRP A 387 1.90 0.16 -12.54
C TRP A 387 1.42 -0.75 -11.42
N LEU A 388 1.64 -2.07 -11.55
CA LEU A 388 1.33 -3.03 -10.51
C LEU A 388 2.32 -2.92 -9.35
N HIS A 389 3.60 -2.74 -9.67
CA HIS A 389 4.65 -2.51 -8.66
C HIS A 389 4.35 -1.24 -7.84
N HIS A 390 4.05 -0.12 -8.49
CA HIS A 390 3.72 1.13 -7.79
C HIS A 390 2.34 1.13 -7.13
N GLY A 391 1.39 0.32 -7.62
CA GLY A 391 0.19 -0.02 -6.86
C GLY A 391 0.52 -0.67 -5.51
N GLN A 392 1.56 -1.51 -5.45
CA GLN A 392 2.03 -2.11 -4.20
C GLN A 392 2.88 -1.14 -3.36
N VAL A 393 3.64 -0.22 -3.96
CA VAL A 393 4.29 0.90 -3.24
C VAL A 393 3.23 1.75 -2.53
N ASP A 394 2.18 2.14 -3.25
CA ASP A 394 1.08 2.90 -2.68
C ASP A 394 0.32 2.12 -1.61
N ARG A 395 0.06 0.84 -1.84
CA ARG A 395 -0.53 -0.06 -0.83
C ARG A 395 0.34 -0.14 0.43
N HIS A 396 1.66 -0.25 0.28
CA HIS A 396 2.60 -0.32 1.40
C HIS A 396 2.56 0.94 2.25
N TRP A 397 2.58 2.12 1.60
CA TRP A 397 2.41 3.40 2.28
C TRP A 397 1.05 3.53 2.93
N TRP A 398 -0.02 3.14 2.24
CA TRP A 398 -1.37 3.13 2.76
C TRP A 398 -1.49 2.26 4.03
N ILE A 399 -0.87 1.06 4.07
CA ILE A 399 -0.86 0.23 5.29
C ILE A 399 -0.16 0.97 6.43
N TRP A 400 0.99 1.60 6.17
CA TRP A 400 1.73 2.37 7.16
C TRP A 400 0.93 3.57 7.69
N GLN A 401 0.27 4.33 6.82
CA GLN A 401 -0.58 5.46 7.19
C GLN A 401 -1.71 4.99 8.12
N ASN A 402 -2.34 3.87 7.80
CA ASN A 402 -3.50 3.37 8.54
C ASN A 402 -3.18 2.74 9.91
N GLN A 403 -1.91 2.62 10.30
CA GLN A 403 -1.55 2.23 11.67
C GLN A 403 -1.80 3.36 12.69
N ASP A 404 -1.70 4.62 12.27
CA ASP A 404 -2.01 5.80 13.09
C ASP A 404 -2.47 6.95 12.17
N PRO A 405 -3.70 6.88 11.60
CA PRO A 405 -4.16 7.80 10.56
C PRO A 405 -4.07 9.27 10.98
N ALA A 406 -4.43 9.56 12.24
CA ALA A 406 -4.45 10.91 12.78
C ALA A 406 -3.06 11.57 12.81
N LYS A 407 -1.99 10.78 13.01
CA LYS A 407 -0.62 11.30 13.04
C LYS A 407 0.14 11.14 11.74
N ARG A 408 -0.22 10.16 10.90
CA ARG A 408 0.59 9.73 9.75
C ARG A 408 0.08 10.24 8.40
N VAL A 409 -1.24 10.40 8.24
CA VAL A 409 -1.80 10.71 6.90
C VAL A 409 -1.33 12.07 6.40
N GLN A 410 -1.36 13.11 7.24
CA GLN A 410 -0.98 14.47 6.85
C GLN A 410 0.54 14.74 6.86
N GLN A 411 1.39 13.72 7.09
CA GLN A 411 2.82 13.95 7.16
C GLN A 411 3.41 14.23 5.78
N TYR A 412 4.33 15.19 5.73
CA TYR A 412 5.06 15.58 4.52
C TYR A 412 6.47 16.03 4.90
N MET A 413 7.49 15.30 4.45
CA MET A 413 8.89 15.54 4.87
C MET A 413 9.86 15.25 3.72
N GLY A 414 11.01 15.93 3.72
CA GLY A 414 12.09 15.73 2.75
C GLY A 414 12.37 16.96 1.89
N GLY A 415 13.41 16.87 1.05
CA GLY A 415 13.77 17.92 0.09
C GLY A 415 12.97 17.82 -1.22
N THR A 416 13.10 18.82 -2.09
CA THR A 416 12.43 18.87 -3.40
C THR A 416 13.29 18.37 -4.57
N SER A 417 14.58 18.06 -4.34
CA SER A 417 15.49 17.61 -5.41
C SER A 417 16.30 16.40 -4.98
N MET A 418 16.25 15.38 -5.84
CA MET A 418 17.05 14.16 -5.72
C MET A 418 18.55 14.49 -5.64
N MET A 419 19.29 13.74 -4.82
CA MET A 419 20.74 13.88 -4.62
C MET A 419 21.23 15.28 -4.20
N ASN A 420 20.34 16.18 -3.80
CA ASN A 420 20.69 17.49 -3.26
C ASN A 420 20.23 17.58 -1.80
N PRO A 421 21.10 17.28 -0.81
CA PRO A 421 20.75 17.34 0.61
C PRO A 421 20.43 18.76 1.08
N ASN A 422 20.85 19.79 0.34
CA ASN A 422 20.59 21.20 0.63
C ASN A 422 19.40 21.75 -0.18
N SER A 423 18.62 20.90 -0.83
CA SER A 423 17.42 21.34 -1.54
C SER A 423 16.40 21.92 -0.57
N LYS A 424 15.53 22.79 -1.09
CA LYS A 424 14.44 23.36 -0.31
C LYS A 424 13.60 22.23 0.29
N ALA A 425 13.18 22.37 1.54
CA ALA A 425 12.20 21.48 2.13
C ALA A 425 10.90 21.53 1.32
N GLY A 426 10.39 20.36 0.95
CA GLY A 426 9.09 20.23 0.31
C GLY A 426 7.98 20.68 1.26
N LYS A 427 6.91 21.21 0.69
CA LYS A 427 5.72 21.63 1.43
C LYS A 427 4.50 20.84 0.96
N ILE A 428 3.58 20.61 1.88
CA ILE A 428 2.35 19.87 1.59
C ILE A 428 1.43 20.60 0.59
N ASP A 429 1.60 21.89 0.38
CA ASP A 429 0.91 22.68 -0.64
C ASP A 429 1.63 22.73 -1.99
N ASP A 430 2.81 22.12 -2.11
CA ASP A 430 3.54 22.04 -3.38
C ASP A 430 2.72 21.24 -4.41
N VAL A 431 2.63 21.78 -5.63
CA VAL A 431 1.84 21.21 -6.72
C VAL A 431 2.60 20.07 -7.41
N GLN A 432 1.97 18.90 -7.47
CA GLN A 432 2.44 17.73 -8.19
C GLN A 432 1.94 17.78 -9.63
N ILE A 433 2.87 17.94 -10.57
CA ILE A 433 2.57 18.11 -12.00
C ILE A 433 2.62 16.77 -12.73
N LEU A 434 1.61 16.51 -13.56
CA LEU A 434 1.56 15.37 -14.48
C LEU A 434 1.43 15.79 -15.96
N SER A 435 1.46 17.09 -16.27
CA SER A 435 1.41 17.58 -17.67
C SER A 435 0.21 16.97 -18.43
N VAL A 436 0.41 16.48 -19.66
CA VAL A 436 -0.62 15.89 -20.52
C VAL A 436 -1.20 14.56 -20.02
N THR A 437 -0.64 13.99 -18.94
CA THR A 437 -1.20 12.78 -18.30
C THR A 437 -2.05 13.10 -17.09
N ALA A 438 -2.09 14.36 -16.65
CA ALA A 438 -3.02 14.81 -15.62
C ALA A 438 -4.48 14.64 -16.10
N PRO A 439 -5.37 14.05 -15.29
CA PRO A 439 -6.80 14.04 -15.60
C PRO A 439 -7.35 15.46 -15.68
N ALA A 440 -8.40 15.66 -16.48
CA ALA A 440 -8.96 16.99 -16.74
C ALA A 440 -9.33 17.77 -15.46
N ILE A 441 -9.83 17.05 -14.44
CA ILE A 441 -10.19 17.63 -13.14
C ILE A 441 -9.00 18.26 -12.39
N SER A 442 -7.79 17.83 -12.71
CA SER A 442 -6.57 18.30 -12.08
C SER A 442 -5.93 19.52 -12.76
N GLN A 443 -6.43 19.96 -13.92
CA GLN A 443 -5.88 21.13 -14.64
C GLN A 443 -4.34 21.12 -14.80
N GLY A 444 -3.72 19.95 -14.95
CA GLY A 444 -2.27 19.77 -15.09
C GLY A 444 -1.50 19.40 -13.81
N GLY A 445 -2.07 19.60 -12.61
CA GLY A 445 -1.47 19.18 -11.35
C GLY A 445 -2.29 19.46 -10.10
N LEU A 446 -1.98 18.77 -9.00
CA LEU A 446 -2.70 18.89 -7.72
C LEU A 446 -1.73 19.16 -6.57
N PRO A 447 -2.11 19.96 -5.56
CA PRO A 447 -1.28 20.13 -4.37
C PRO A 447 -1.16 18.82 -3.59
N SER A 448 0.01 18.54 -3.00
CA SER A 448 0.27 17.33 -2.22
C SER A 448 -0.77 17.08 -1.11
N SER A 449 -1.33 18.14 -0.53
CA SER A 449 -2.39 18.12 0.49
C SER A 449 -3.67 17.44 0.01
N SER A 450 -3.93 17.41 -1.29
CA SER A 450 -5.04 16.67 -1.88
C SER A 450 -4.71 15.21 -2.17
N LEU A 451 -3.46 14.79 -1.98
CA LEU A 451 -2.94 13.48 -2.39
C LEU A 451 -2.58 12.57 -1.20
N VAL A 452 -2.67 13.07 0.02
CA VAL A 452 -2.25 12.38 1.24
C VAL A 452 -3.13 11.18 1.63
N SER A 453 -4.42 11.19 1.29
CA SER A 453 -5.38 10.17 1.74
C SER A 453 -6.07 9.51 0.55
N SER A 454 -6.12 8.18 0.51
CA SER A 454 -6.77 7.44 -0.59
C SER A 454 -8.30 7.57 -0.61
N MET A 455 -8.88 8.26 0.39
CA MET A 455 -10.33 8.46 0.54
C MET A 455 -10.71 9.95 0.61
N ALA A 456 -9.84 10.84 0.13
CA ALA A 456 -10.09 12.29 0.05
C ALA A 456 -9.50 12.88 -1.24
N GLY A 457 -9.76 14.16 -1.49
CA GLY A 457 -9.33 14.82 -2.72
C GLY A 457 -9.93 14.14 -3.96
N PRO A 458 -9.11 13.80 -4.97
CA PRO A 458 -9.60 13.08 -6.16
C PRO A 458 -9.78 11.58 -5.92
N PHE A 459 -9.38 11.05 -4.75
CA PHE A 459 -9.32 9.62 -4.49
C PHE A 459 -10.54 9.11 -3.72
N CYS A 460 -10.96 7.89 -4.05
CA CYS A 460 -11.92 7.13 -3.25
C CYS A 460 -11.68 5.62 -3.43
N TYR A 461 -10.59 5.12 -2.85
CA TYR A 461 -10.23 3.70 -2.94
C TYR A 461 -9.56 3.16 -1.67
N ILE A 462 -9.63 1.84 -1.51
CA ILE A 462 -8.89 1.05 -0.51
C ILE A 462 -8.18 -0.14 -1.19
N TYR A 463 -7.30 -0.80 -0.44
CA TYR A 463 -6.66 -2.05 -0.85
C TYR A 463 -7.28 -3.26 -0.15
N GLN A 464 -7.37 -4.40 -0.86
CA GLN A 464 -7.92 -5.65 -0.32
C GLN A 464 -6.96 -6.44 0.58
#